data_AF-A0A847QM51-F1
#
_entry.id   AF-A0A847QM51-F1
#
_cell.length_a   1.000
_cell.length_b   1.000
_cell.length_c   1.000
_cell.angle_alpha   90.00
_cell.angle_beta   90.00
_cell.angle_gamma   90.00
#
_symmetry.space_group_name_H-M   'P 1'
#
loop_
_entity.id
_entity.type
_entity.pdbx_description
1 polymer ?
#
loop_
_entity_poly.entity_id
_entity_poly.type
_entity_poly.pdbx_seq_one_letter_code
_entity_poly.pdbx_strand_id
1 'polypeptide(L)'
;MQRQKQRKKQRQKHIQKLKLKLNIVIFVVFALLTLFTMACARPAVEPAVVTVKPGISDLEHSSENVLNVRAYAAGDGVTDDTAALQQLLDSAFAREQILFIDFNGGEYLISKPLLLPPGKRVTLQNGTLIATDNFPEDGFLIESGQAGKAGSFANEDICFDNMLFDSRHRGGGLKLESYNRAIITRTWFRHFQTTGLHLAGWSHEALVDKVYFNEYTWDEWTATQTPPERFGTALKVDSPDNHFSQVVVALAKKGIEVSGQYNQFANIHVWGCSEQGVHLKTSFLSFNQAYIDGVQVQIDDPWQVEIINSKFFAHLDDPDWSFIVLKPTKQNTYIKGLKIKDSSFHNTESTIKGLKIDNSVGSFHPTEIRDCFMLDNSFINVAPFASRARQALNQTNVQIWEADFASLFPFGSIQSVTYGFQNTAGNFANCQVQSITDQKVLIKTDRSVSGTLWVEADINRLD
;
A
#
# COMPACT_ATOMS: atom_id res chain seq x y z
N MET A 1 3.58 22.46 -61.81
CA MET A 1 2.89 23.20 -60.71
C MET A 1 1.43 22.76 -60.46
N GLN A 2 0.58 22.57 -61.48
CA GLN A 2 -0.85 22.22 -61.28
C GLN A 2 -1.09 20.83 -60.64
N ARG A 3 -0.30 19.81 -60.98
CA ARG A 3 -0.42 18.44 -60.39
C ARG A 3 -0.16 18.39 -58.87
N GLN A 4 0.74 19.22 -58.34
CA GLN A 4 1.00 19.27 -56.89
C GLN A 4 -0.13 19.96 -56.12
N LYS A 5 -0.76 21.00 -56.70
CA LYS A 5 -1.95 21.65 -56.10
C LYS A 5 -3.14 20.70 -56.04
N GLN A 6 -3.37 19.87 -57.06
CA GLN A 6 -4.42 18.86 -57.04
C GLN A 6 -4.19 17.77 -55.96
N ARG A 7 -2.96 17.29 -55.79
CA ARG A 7 -2.62 16.31 -54.74
C ARG A 7 -2.80 16.85 -53.33
N LYS A 8 -2.42 18.11 -53.06
CA LYS A 8 -2.69 18.75 -51.75
C LYS A 8 -4.20 18.87 -51.47
N LYS A 9 -4.99 19.25 -52.49
CA LYS A 9 -6.45 19.39 -52.37
C LYS A 9 -7.15 18.04 -52.13
N GLN A 10 -6.68 16.96 -52.76
CA GLN A 10 -7.16 15.60 -52.49
C GLN A 10 -6.78 15.11 -51.09
N ARG A 11 -5.56 15.37 -50.62
CA ARG A 11 -5.10 14.97 -49.27
C ARG A 11 -5.89 15.70 -48.17
N GLN A 12 -6.17 16.99 -48.34
CA GLN A 12 -7.02 17.75 -47.41
C GLN A 12 -8.46 17.21 -47.37
N LYS A 13 -9.06 16.89 -48.53
CA LYS A 13 -10.38 16.24 -48.58
C LYS A 13 -10.40 14.88 -47.88
N HIS A 14 -9.32 14.12 -47.98
CA HIS A 14 -9.19 12.82 -47.32
C HIS A 14 -9.08 12.97 -45.78
N ILE A 15 -8.25 13.91 -45.31
CA ILE A 15 -8.13 14.22 -43.87
C ILE A 15 -9.46 14.72 -43.30
N GLN A 16 -10.19 15.56 -44.05
CA GLN A 16 -11.48 16.08 -43.61
C GLN A 16 -12.55 14.97 -43.55
N LYS A 17 -12.50 13.99 -44.45
CA LYS A 17 -13.33 12.78 -44.37
C LYS A 17 -12.96 11.88 -43.18
N LEU A 18 -11.66 11.74 -42.85
CA LEU A 18 -11.24 10.99 -41.66
C LEU A 18 -11.69 11.68 -40.37
N LYS A 19 -11.55 13.01 -40.27
CA LYS A 19 -12.04 13.78 -39.11
C LYS A 19 -13.56 13.67 -38.95
N LEU A 20 -14.30 13.69 -40.05
CA LEU A 20 -15.76 13.50 -40.01
C LEU A 20 -16.13 12.07 -39.55
N LYS A 21 -15.43 11.04 -40.03
CA LYS A 21 -15.63 9.66 -39.58
C LYS A 21 -15.26 9.47 -38.11
N LEU A 22 -14.17 10.08 -37.64
CA LEU A 22 -13.75 10.03 -36.24
C LEU A 22 -14.77 10.74 -35.34
N ASN A 23 -15.27 11.90 -35.75
CA ASN A 23 -16.32 12.60 -35.01
C ASN A 23 -17.64 11.81 -34.98
N ILE A 24 -18.00 11.12 -36.07
CA ILE A 24 -19.18 10.24 -36.08
C ILE A 24 -18.98 9.04 -35.14
N VAL A 25 -17.80 8.42 -35.12
CA VAL A 25 -17.50 7.32 -34.20
C VAL A 25 -17.53 7.79 -32.75
N ILE A 26 -16.95 8.96 -32.43
CA ILE A 26 -17.03 9.56 -31.09
C ILE A 26 -18.48 9.87 -30.72
N PHE A 27 -19.28 10.40 -31.64
CA PHE A 27 -20.69 10.70 -31.39
C PHE A 27 -21.54 9.44 -31.20
N VAL A 28 -21.26 8.37 -31.94
CA VAL A 28 -21.94 7.07 -31.79
C VAL A 28 -21.53 6.38 -30.48
N VAL A 29 -20.26 6.47 -30.07
CA VAL A 29 -19.79 5.95 -28.78
C VAL A 29 -20.39 6.75 -27.62
N PHE A 30 -20.47 8.08 -27.71
CA PHE A 30 -21.16 8.93 -26.71
C PHE A 30 -22.67 8.68 -26.68
N ALA A 31 -23.31 8.47 -27.84
CA ALA A 31 -24.74 8.14 -27.91
C ALA A 31 -25.03 6.73 -27.35
N LEU A 32 -24.13 5.76 -27.55
CA LEU A 32 -24.24 4.43 -26.94
C LEU A 32 -23.98 4.45 -25.43
N LEU A 33 -23.08 5.30 -24.94
CA LEU A 33 -22.87 5.53 -23.51
C LEU A 33 -24.10 6.19 -22.86
N THR A 34 -24.76 7.14 -23.53
CA THR A 34 -25.97 7.80 -23.01
C THR A 34 -27.24 6.95 -23.16
N LEU A 35 -27.31 6.06 -24.16
CA LEU A 35 -28.40 5.08 -24.27
C LEU A 35 -28.27 3.96 -23.22
N PHE A 36 -27.05 3.59 -22.80
CA PHE A 36 -26.85 2.68 -21.67
C PHE A 36 -27.22 3.31 -20.32
N THR A 37 -27.10 4.63 -20.15
CA THR A 37 -27.56 5.31 -18.94
C THR A 37 -29.06 5.59 -18.93
N MET A 38 -29.75 5.65 -20.08
CA MET A 38 -31.21 5.84 -20.14
C MET A 38 -32.03 4.54 -20.15
N ALA A 39 -31.46 3.38 -20.50
CA ALA A 39 -32.18 2.10 -20.47
C ALA A 39 -32.26 1.43 -19.08
N CYS A 40 -31.61 2.01 -18.06
CA CYS A 40 -31.71 1.60 -16.66
C CYS A 40 -32.24 2.74 -15.76
N ALA A 41 -33.15 3.58 -16.26
CA ALA A 41 -33.93 4.48 -15.42
C ALA A 41 -35.25 3.81 -14.99
N ARG A 42 -35.17 2.78 -14.15
CA ARG A 42 -36.18 2.65 -13.08
C ARG A 42 -35.77 3.64 -12.01
N PRO A 43 -36.69 4.33 -11.32
CA PRO A 43 -36.31 5.10 -10.15
C PRO A 43 -35.67 4.12 -9.18
N ALA A 44 -34.34 4.20 -9.03
CA ALA A 44 -33.67 3.57 -7.92
C ALA A 44 -34.25 4.26 -6.68
N VAL A 45 -35.06 3.52 -5.93
CA VAL A 45 -35.21 3.79 -4.51
C VAL A 45 -33.78 3.85 -4.00
N GLU A 46 -33.34 5.02 -3.54
CA GLU A 46 -32.07 5.15 -2.84
C GLU A 46 -32.03 4.00 -1.81
N PRO A 47 -31.01 3.13 -1.81
CA PRO A 47 -30.65 2.51 -0.56
C PRO A 47 -30.15 3.69 0.28
N ALA A 48 -31.05 4.34 1.00
CA ALA A 48 -30.68 4.95 2.24
C ALA A 48 -29.83 3.88 2.93
N VAL A 49 -28.58 4.21 3.23
CA VAL A 49 -27.90 3.55 4.32
C VAL A 49 -28.75 3.88 5.52
N VAL A 50 -29.80 3.09 5.72
CA VAL A 50 -30.45 2.96 7.00
C VAL A 50 -29.37 2.26 7.79
N THR A 51 -28.53 3.07 8.44
CA THR A 51 -28.01 2.68 9.74
C THR A 51 -29.27 2.31 10.51
N VAL A 52 -29.58 1.01 10.56
CA VAL A 52 -30.62 0.52 11.45
C VAL A 52 -30.01 0.78 12.81
N LYS A 53 -30.26 1.98 13.34
CA LYS A 53 -30.07 2.30 14.73
C LYS A 53 -30.86 1.19 15.43
N PRO A 54 -30.22 0.28 16.16
CA PRO A 54 -30.96 -0.72 16.92
C PRO A 54 -32.02 0.04 17.70
N GLY A 55 -33.28 -0.37 17.57
CA GLY A 55 -34.36 0.22 18.34
C GLY A 55 -33.92 0.19 19.80
N ILE A 56 -33.81 1.38 20.42
CA ILE A 56 -33.50 1.51 21.85
C ILE A 56 -34.76 1.08 22.58
N SER A 57 -34.93 -0.23 22.75
CA SER A 57 -35.77 -0.80 23.79
C SER A 57 -34.82 -1.20 24.92
N ASP A 58 -34.96 -0.46 26.01
CA ASP A 58 -34.38 -0.67 27.34
C ASP A 58 -32.95 -0.12 27.54
N LEU A 59 -32.89 1.15 27.98
CA LEU A 59 -31.77 1.76 28.71
C LEU A 59 -31.61 1.15 30.12
N GLU A 60 -31.80 -0.16 30.25
CA GLU A 60 -31.59 -0.87 31.50
C GLU A 60 -30.11 -1.25 31.63
N HIS A 61 -29.46 -0.53 32.55
CA HIS A 61 -28.33 -0.89 33.39
C HIS A 61 -27.10 -1.55 32.75
N SER A 62 -25.96 -0.96 33.08
CA SER A 62 -24.70 -1.69 33.12
C SER A 62 -24.89 -3.04 33.83
N SER A 63 -24.67 -4.16 33.14
CA SER A 63 -24.36 -5.40 33.86
C SER A 63 -23.01 -5.22 34.58
N GLU A 64 -22.64 -6.11 35.51
CA GLU A 64 -21.40 -5.94 36.30
C GLU A 64 -20.17 -5.65 35.43
N ASN A 65 -20.12 -6.19 34.21
CA ASN A 65 -18.99 -6.09 33.29
C ASN A 65 -19.25 -5.22 32.05
N VAL A 66 -20.44 -4.62 31.87
CA VAL A 66 -20.76 -3.80 30.68
C VAL A 66 -21.15 -2.40 31.13
N LEU A 67 -20.46 -1.37 30.66
CA LEU A 67 -20.73 0.04 30.92
C LEU A 67 -21.38 0.67 29.69
N ASN A 68 -22.67 0.94 29.77
CA ASN A 68 -23.37 1.70 28.72
C ASN A 68 -23.00 3.19 28.85
N VAL A 69 -22.25 3.71 27.87
CA VAL A 69 -21.72 5.08 27.91
C VAL A 69 -22.83 6.13 27.95
N ARG A 70 -24.02 5.87 27.39
CA ARG A 70 -25.17 6.78 27.43
C ARG A 70 -25.71 7.04 28.85
N ALA A 71 -25.30 6.25 29.84
CA ALA A 71 -25.61 6.51 31.25
C ALA A 71 -24.69 7.57 31.87
N TYR A 72 -23.60 7.94 31.20
CA TYR A 72 -22.55 8.83 31.70
C TYR A 72 -22.38 10.09 30.84
N ALA A 73 -22.59 9.97 29.52
CA ALA A 73 -22.38 11.03 28.52
C ALA A 73 -23.63 11.16 27.62
N ALA A 74 -23.77 12.30 26.95
CA ALA A 74 -24.94 12.60 26.12
C ALA A 74 -24.97 11.77 24.83
N GLY A 75 -23.83 11.66 24.13
CA GLY A 75 -23.71 10.85 22.91
C GLY A 75 -24.63 11.33 21.78
N ASP A 76 -24.89 12.63 21.71
CA ASP A 76 -25.81 13.30 20.78
C ASP A 76 -25.10 14.01 19.60
N GLY A 77 -23.77 13.95 19.53
CA GLY A 77 -22.94 14.58 18.51
C GLY A 77 -22.77 16.10 18.68
N VAL A 78 -23.33 16.69 19.73
CA VAL A 78 -23.38 18.16 19.94
C VAL A 78 -22.80 18.56 21.30
N THR A 79 -23.13 17.81 22.35
CA THR A 79 -22.64 18.05 23.70
C THR A 79 -21.18 17.60 23.81
N ASP A 80 -20.33 18.45 24.39
CA ASP A 80 -18.94 18.07 24.66
C ASP A 80 -18.91 17.04 25.81
N ASP A 81 -18.72 15.78 25.43
CA ASP A 81 -18.74 14.61 26.31
C ASP A 81 -17.37 14.33 26.96
N THR A 82 -16.34 15.13 26.67
CA THR A 82 -14.95 14.86 27.06
C THR A 82 -14.79 14.54 28.54
N ALA A 83 -15.33 15.39 29.43
CA ALA A 83 -15.14 15.24 30.87
C ALA A 83 -15.84 13.97 31.40
N ALA A 84 -17.04 13.69 30.89
CA ALA A 84 -17.81 12.51 31.27
C ALA A 84 -17.13 11.22 30.79
N LEU A 85 -16.65 11.20 29.55
CA LEU A 85 -15.92 10.07 28.99
C LEU A 85 -14.60 9.83 29.71
N GLN A 86 -13.83 10.87 30.02
CA GLN A 86 -12.58 10.70 30.77
C GLN A 86 -12.84 10.10 32.15
N GLN A 87 -13.85 10.63 32.88
CA GLN A 87 -14.21 10.09 34.19
C GLN A 87 -14.68 8.63 34.12
N LEU A 88 -15.41 8.26 33.06
CA LEU A 88 -15.83 6.89 32.81
C LEU A 88 -14.62 5.98 32.57
N LEU A 89 -13.67 6.38 31.73
CA LEU A 89 -12.44 5.63 31.46
C LEU A 89 -11.61 5.44 32.74
N ASP A 90 -11.38 6.51 33.49
CA ASP A 90 -10.67 6.48 34.77
C ASP A 90 -11.31 5.48 35.74
N SER A 91 -12.65 5.51 35.84
CA SER A 91 -13.41 4.64 36.73
C SER A 91 -13.46 3.19 36.25
N ALA A 92 -13.49 2.97 34.94
CA ALA A 92 -13.54 1.64 34.33
C ALA A 92 -12.21 0.92 34.51
N PHE A 93 -11.10 1.55 34.11
CA PHE A 93 -9.78 0.93 34.15
C PHE A 93 -9.32 0.63 35.59
N ALA A 94 -9.82 1.36 36.59
CA ALA A 94 -9.56 1.08 38.00
C ALA A 94 -10.24 -0.19 38.56
N ARG A 95 -11.21 -0.81 37.87
CA ARG A 95 -11.95 -1.98 38.40
C ARG A 95 -11.18 -3.30 38.29
N GLU A 96 -10.09 -3.34 37.52
CA GLU A 96 -9.29 -4.55 37.24
C GLU A 96 -10.11 -5.79 36.80
N GLN A 97 -11.28 -5.58 36.18
CA GLN A 97 -12.19 -6.62 35.69
C GLN A 97 -12.17 -6.71 34.16
N ILE A 98 -12.83 -7.73 33.59
CA ILE A 98 -13.14 -7.74 32.16
C ILE A 98 -14.28 -6.74 31.96
N LEU A 99 -14.05 -5.70 31.17
CA LEU A 99 -15.03 -4.62 30.97
C LEU A 99 -15.32 -4.37 29.50
N PHE A 100 -16.58 -4.13 29.21
CA PHE A 100 -17.07 -3.66 27.91
C PHE A 100 -17.63 -2.25 28.09
N ILE A 101 -16.94 -1.25 27.57
CA ILE A 101 -17.39 0.14 27.49
C ILE A 101 -18.14 0.27 26.16
N ASP A 102 -19.46 0.17 26.23
CA ASP A 102 -20.34 0.15 25.06
C ASP A 102 -20.91 1.54 24.80
N PHE A 103 -20.47 2.15 23.70
CA PHE A 103 -20.89 3.47 23.25
C PHE A 103 -22.32 3.46 22.66
N ASN A 104 -22.90 2.27 22.44
CA ASN A 104 -24.30 2.01 22.12
C ASN A 104 -24.84 2.88 20.96
N GLY A 105 -24.03 2.96 19.90
CA GLY A 105 -24.27 3.75 18.69
C GLY A 105 -24.39 5.25 18.92
N GLY A 106 -23.85 5.78 20.02
CA GLY A 106 -23.80 7.21 20.29
C GLY A 106 -22.71 7.92 19.49
N GLU A 107 -22.87 9.23 19.35
CA GLU A 107 -21.91 10.15 18.73
C GLU A 107 -21.39 11.08 19.80
N TYR A 108 -20.11 11.00 20.14
CA TYR A 108 -19.56 11.68 21.30
C TYR A 108 -18.55 12.71 20.84
N LEU A 109 -18.92 13.98 21.00
CA LEU A 109 -18.08 15.12 20.63
C LEU A 109 -17.06 15.37 21.75
N ILE A 110 -15.78 15.48 21.41
CA ILE A 110 -14.69 15.70 22.37
C ILE A 110 -13.80 16.89 21.99
N SER A 111 -13.40 17.69 22.99
CA SER A 111 -12.61 18.90 22.83
C SER A 111 -11.11 18.73 23.08
N LYS A 112 -10.69 17.60 23.65
CA LYS A 112 -9.28 17.24 23.88
C LYS A 112 -9.13 15.71 23.92
N PRO A 113 -7.90 15.18 23.76
CA PRO A 113 -7.64 13.74 23.82
C PRO A 113 -8.24 13.08 25.06
N LEU A 114 -8.85 11.91 24.86
CA LEU A 114 -9.18 10.99 25.95
C LEU A 114 -7.95 10.15 26.27
N LEU A 115 -7.50 10.20 27.52
CA LEU A 115 -6.35 9.45 27.97
C LEU A 115 -6.81 8.10 28.50
N LEU A 116 -6.36 7.01 27.87
CA LEU A 116 -6.54 5.66 28.38
C LEU A 116 -5.65 5.47 29.62
N PRO A 117 -6.23 5.20 30.80
CA PRO A 117 -5.43 4.82 31.95
C PRO A 117 -4.75 3.47 31.70
N PRO A 118 -3.65 3.14 32.41
CA PRO A 118 -3.14 1.79 32.44
C PRO A 118 -4.20 0.80 32.91
N GLY A 119 -4.32 -0.34 32.23
CA GLY A 119 -5.25 -1.39 32.61
C GLY A 119 -5.26 -2.56 31.66
N LYS A 120 -6.14 -3.53 31.94
CA LYS A 120 -6.20 -4.75 31.15
C LYS A 120 -7.61 -5.29 30.97
N ARG A 121 -7.83 -6.00 29.86
CA ARG A 121 -9.09 -6.70 29.54
C ARG A 121 -10.28 -5.74 29.38
N VAL A 122 -10.05 -4.63 28.69
CA VAL A 122 -11.08 -3.61 28.44
C VAL A 122 -11.38 -3.52 26.94
N THR A 123 -12.66 -3.62 26.60
CA THR A 123 -13.15 -3.44 25.23
C THR A 123 -13.93 -2.14 25.14
N LEU A 124 -13.55 -1.25 24.22
CA LEU A 124 -14.33 -0.08 23.83
C LEU A 124 -15.04 -0.42 22.52
N GLN A 125 -16.36 -0.28 22.48
CA GLN A 125 -17.13 -0.74 21.31
C GLN A 125 -18.35 0.09 20.94
N ASN A 126 -18.76 -0.04 19.67
CA ASN A 126 -20.05 0.39 19.14
C ASN A 126 -20.33 1.91 19.26
N GLY A 127 -19.47 2.77 18.74
CA GLY A 127 -19.79 4.21 18.71
C GLY A 127 -18.82 5.08 17.94
N THR A 128 -19.12 6.37 17.95
CA THR A 128 -18.39 7.39 17.19
C THR A 128 -17.76 8.40 18.13
N LEU A 129 -16.47 8.65 17.99
CA LEU A 129 -15.79 9.80 18.59
C LEU A 129 -15.59 10.89 17.53
N ILE A 130 -15.91 12.13 17.88
CA ILE A 130 -15.88 13.27 16.97
C ILE A 130 -15.04 14.38 17.59
N ALA A 131 -14.05 14.90 16.88
CA ALA A 131 -13.30 16.10 17.32
C ALA A 131 -14.17 17.36 17.27
N THR A 132 -14.12 18.22 18.28
CA THR A 132 -14.63 19.60 18.13
C THR A 132 -13.81 20.43 17.14
N ASP A 133 -14.36 21.55 16.67
CA ASP A 133 -13.63 22.51 15.83
C ASP A 133 -12.39 23.13 16.51
N ASN A 134 -12.27 23.01 17.84
CA ASN A 134 -11.12 23.49 18.62
C ASN A 134 -10.21 22.36 19.13
N PHE A 135 -10.43 21.10 18.73
CA PHE A 135 -9.63 19.95 19.16
C PHE A 135 -8.14 20.10 18.78
N PRO A 136 -7.15 19.77 19.61
CA PRO A 136 -5.72 19.98 19.30
C PRO A 136 -5.29 19.43 17.93
N GLU A 137 -4.47 20.17 17.19
CA GLU A 137 -4.01 19.78 15.84
C GLU A 137 -2.96 18.64 15.87
N ASP A 138 -2.31 18.43 17.02
CA ASP A 138 -1.23 17.46 17.21
C ASP A 138 -1.59 16.28 18.13
N GLY A 139 -2.79 16.30 18.74
CA GLY A 139 -3.28 15.22 19.59
C GLY A 139 -3.99 14.10 18.83
N PHE A 140 -4.45 13.06 19.53
CA PHE A 140 -5.31 11.99 19.01
C PHE A 140 -6.62 11.94 19.79
N LEU A 141 -7.72 11.52 19.17
CA LEU A 141 -9.01 11.37 19.88
C LEU A 141 -8.87 10.49 21.13
N ILE A 142 -8.09 9.40 21.01
CA ILE A 142 -7.66 8.58 22.13
C ILE A 142 -6.14 8.41 22.13
N GLU A 143 -5.52 8.58 23.29
CA GLU A 143 -4.10 8.33 23.53
C GLU A 143 -3.90 7.43 24.75
N SER A 144 -2.85 6.61 24.74
CA SER A 144 -2.39 5.95 25.97
C SER A 144 -1.89 6.99 26.98
N GLY A 145 -2.56 7.10 28.12
CA GLY A 145 -2.38 8.18 29.10
C GLY A 145 -1.11 8.11 29.94
N GLN A 146 -0.45 6.95 30.00
CA GLN A 146 0.88 6.80 30.60
C GLN A 146 1.73 5.83 29.79
N ALA A 147 2.98 6.21 29.52
CA ALA A 147 3.98 5.26 29.11
C ALA A 147 4.18 4.25 30.25
N GLY A 148 4.12 2.96 29.93
CA GLY A 148 4.47 1.90 30.86
C GLY A 148 5.91 2.06 31.33
N LYS A 149 6.24 1.48 32.49
CA LYS A 149 7.65 1.36 32.89
C LYS A 149 8.37 0.57 31.80
N ALA A 150 9.57 1.01 31.41
CA ALA A 150 10.38 0.28 30.43
C ALA A 150 10.50 -1.20 30.83
N GLY A 151 10.15 -2.12 29.92
CA GLY A 151 10.08 -3.56 30.18
C GLY A 151 8.76 -4.07 30.77
N SER A 152 7.73 -3.22 30.92
CA SER A 152 6.38 -3.59 31.35
C SER A 152 5.33 -2.93 30.46
N PHE A 153 4.29 -3.68 30.11
CA PHE A 153 3.12 -3.14 29.45
C PHE A 153 2.27 -2.36 30.44
N ALA A 154 1.76 -1.20 30.03
CA ALA A 154 0.75 -0.44 30.77
C ALA A 154 -0.66 -0.92 30.41
N ASN A 155 -0.83 -1.38 29.17
CA ASN A 155 -2.12 -1.75 28.59
C ASN A 155 -2.05 -3.16 28.05
N GLU A 156 -2.90 -4.07 28.53
CA GLU A 156 -2.92 -5.46 28.05
C GLU A 156 -4.33 -5.91 27.69
N ASP A 157 -4.51 -6.68 26.62
CA ASP A 157 -5.84 -7.22 26.25
C ASP A 157 -6.87 -6.09 26.05
N ILE A 158 -6.47 -5.00 25.40
CA ILE A 158 -7.34 -3.86 25.08
C ILE A 158 -7.93 -4.05 23.69
N CYS A 159 -9.24 -3.84 23.55
CA CYS A 159 -9.95 -4.01 22.28
C CYS A 159 -10.69 -2.73 21.88
N PHE A 160 -10.60 -2.34 20.62
CA PHE A 160 -11.43 -1.33 19.97
C PHE A 160 -12.23 -2.03 18.88
N ASP A 161 -13.54 -2.10 19.04
CA ASP A 161 -14.40 -2.91 18.19
C ASP A 161 -15.60 -2.12 17.67
N ASN A 162 -15.77 -2.06 16.36
CA ASN A 162 -16.89 -1.35 15.75
C ASN A 162 -16.95 0.14 16.18
N MET A 163 -15.79 0.79 16.14
CA MET A 163 -15.62 2.21 16.47
C MET A 163 -15.47 3.06 15.21
N LEU A 164 -15.98 4.29 15.23
CA LEU A 164 -15.69 5.34 14.24
C LEU A 164 -14.91 6.47 14.93
N PHE A 165 -13.72 6.75 14.42
CA PHE A 165 -12.89 7.88 14.83
C PHE A 165 -12.98 8.96 13.76
N ASP A 166 -13.72 10.03 14.03
CA ASP A 166 -13.85 11.19 13.15
C ASP A 166 -13.05 12.37 13.72
N SER A 167 -11.84 12.53 13.21
CA SER A 167 -10.92 13.57 13.66
C SER A 167 -11.25 14.96 13.09
N ARG A 168 -12.25 15.10 12.21
CA ARG A 168 -12.69 16.38 11.59
C ARG A 168 -11.53 17.28 11.10
N HIS A 169 -10.54 16.66 10.49
CA HIS A 169 -9.29 17.25 9.99
C HIS A 169 -8.48 17.95 11.09
N ARG A 170 -8.50 17.40 12.31
CA ARG A 170 -7.74 17.86 13.48
C ARG A 170 -7.08 16.67 14.16
N GLY A 171 -5.77 16.71 14.36
CA GLY A 171 -5.06 15.65 15.07
C GLY A 171 -5.20 14.28 14.41
N GLY A 172 -5.15 13.23 15.21
CA GLY A 172 -5.23 11.83 14.80
C GLY A 172 -6.38 11.06 15.46
N GLY A 173 -6.51 9.78 15.10
CA GLY A 173 -7.57 8.92 15.61
C GLY A 173 -7.20 8.24 16.93
N LEU A 174 -6.32 7.24 16.86
CA LEU A 174 -5.90 6.45 18.01
C LEU A 174 -4.37 6.32 18.07
N LYS A 175 -3.80 6.61 19.24
CA LYS A 175 -2.40 6.33 19.55
C LYS A 175 -2.28 5.34 20.71
N LEU A 176 -1.66 4.20 20.43
CA LEU A 176 -1.36 3.18 21.45
C LEU A 176 0.14 3.06 21.68
N GLU A 177 0.51 3.13 22.96
CA GLU A 177 1.87 2.92 23.44
C GLU A 177 1.86 2.02 24.69
N SER A 178 2.97 1.31 24.89
CA SER A 178 3.16 0.40 26.03
C SER A 178 2.08 -0.67 26.14
N TYR A 179 1.64 -1.21 25.00
CA TYR A 179 0.58 -2.21 24.93
C TYR A 179 1.10 -3.64 24.68
N ASN A 180 0.31 -4.63 25.09
CA ASN A 180 0.44 -6.01 24.62
C ASN A 180 -0.94 -6.59 24.29
N ARG A 181 -1.04 -7.40 23.22
CA ARG A 181 -2.30 -8.03 22.80
C ARG A 181 -3.44 -7.02 22.62
N ALA A 182 -3.17 -5.96 21.84
CA ALA A 182 -4.19 -4.97 21.49
C ALA A 182 -4.98 -5.45 20.26
N ILE A 183 -6.30 -5.25 20.25
CA ILE A 183 -7.16 -5.61 19.12
C ILE A 183 -7.84 -4.35 18.61
N ILE A 184 -7.74 -4.08 17.31
CA ILE A 184 -8.47 -3.00 16.64
C ILE A 184 -9.22 -3.65 15.48
N THR A 185 -10.54 -3.72 15.58
CA THR A 185 -11.34 -4.41 14.57
C THR A 185 -12.64 -3.71 14.22
N ARG A 186 -13.11 -3.90 12.98
CA ARG A 186 -14.34 -3.29 12.44
C ARG A 186 -14.37 -1.78 12.62
N THR A 187 -13.21 -1.15 12.62
CA THR A 187 -13.04 0.25 13.00
C THR A 187 -12.79 1.11 11.77
N TRP A 188 -13.27 2.35 11.78
CA TRP A 188 -13.02 3.31 10.72
C TRP A 188 -12.36 4.56 11.29
N PHE A 189 -11.18 4.91 10.77
CA PHE A 189 -10.49 6.16 11.05
C PHE A 189 -10.69 7.11 9.88
N ARG A 190 -11.33 8.27 10.12
CA ARG A 190 -11.54 9.28 9.09
C ARG A 190 -11.18 10.70 9.51
N HIS A 191 -10.93 11.54 8.52
CA HIS A 191 -10.61 12.95 8.70
C HIS A 191 -9.44 13.21 9.64
N PHE A 192 -8.45 12.32 9.71
CA PHE A 192 -7.23 12.58 10.48
C PHE A 192 -6.35 13.60 9.74
N GLN A 193 -5.76 14.53 10.46
CA GLN A 193 -4.78 15.48 9.92
C GLN A 193 -3.34 14.97 10.14
N THR A 194 -3.09 14.24 11.22
CA THR A 194 -1.76 13.72 11.57
C THR A 194 -1.66 12.23 11.30
N THR A 195 -2.36 11.39 12.07
CA THR A 195 -2.29 9.94 11.93
C THR A 195 -3.61 9.26 12.30
N GLY A 196 -4.11 8.37 11.45
CA GLY A 196 -5.31 7.58 11.74
C GLY A 196 -5.09 6.66 12.95
N LEU A 197 -4.17 5.69 12.80
CA LEU A 197 -3.73 4.80 13.87
C LEU A 197 -2.21 4.83 14.01
N HIS A 198 -1.72 5.11 15.23
CA HIS A 198 -0.30 5.09 15.57
C HIS A 198 -0.03 4.02 16.64
N LEU A 199 0.70 2.97 16.25
CA LEU A 199 1.18 1.92 17.14
C LEU A 199 2.65 2.19 17.46
N ALA A 200 2.97 2.49 18.72
CA ALA A 200 4.27 3.02 19.11
C ALA A 200 4.78 2.49 20.44
N GLY A 201 5.97 2.97 20.83
CA GLY A 201 6.60 2.66 22.11
C GLY A 201 7.04 1.19 22.24
N TRP A 202 7.36 0.80 23.48
CA TRP A 202 7.67 -0.59 23.81
C TRP A 202 6.38 -1.41 23.88
N SER A 203 5.92 -1.88 22.72
CA SER A 203 4.63 -2.56 22.55
C SER A 203 4.76 -3.77 21.63
N HIS A 204 3.89 -4.76 21.81
CA HIS A 204 3.89 -6.00 21.03
C HIS A 204 2.45 -6.48 20.73
N GLU A 205 2.31 -7.31 19.69
CA GLU A 205 1.11 -8.14 19.44
C GLU A 205 -0.21 -7.36 19.25
N ALA A 206 -0.22 -6.28 18.45
CA ALA A 206 -1.48 -5.74 17.96
C ALA A 206 -2.06 -6.60 16.83
N LEU A 207 -3.38 -6.83 16.88
CA LEU A 207 -4.18 -7.41 15.81
C LEU A 207 -5.09 -6.32 15.23
N VAL A 208 -4.85 -5.91 13.98
CA VAL A 208 -5.63 -4.89 13.27
C VAL A 208 -6.38 -5.55 12.12
N ASP A 209 -7.70 -5.74 12.26
CA ASP A 209 -8.51 -6.52 11.31
C ASP A 209 -9.80 -5.82 10.87
N LYS A 210 -10.07 -5.77 9.56
CA LYS A 210 -11.27 -5.12 8.99
C LYS A 210 -11.33 -3.63 9.36
N VAL A 211 -10.28 -2.89 9.02
CA VAL A 211 -10.15 -1.47 9.37
C VAL A 211 -10.06 -0.61 8.12
N TYR A 212 -10.77 0.51 8.13
CA TYR A 212 -10.77 1.51 7.06
C TYR A 212 -10.04 2.77 7.50
N PHE A 213 -9.28 3.38 6.58
CA PHE A 213 -8.60 4.65 6.78
C PHE A 213 -8.85 5.59 5.61
N ASN A 214 -9.38 6.78 5.91
CA ASN A 214 -9.65 7.84 4.92
C ASN A 214 -9.36 9.21 5.50
N GLU A 215 -8.35 9.95 5.01
CA GLU A 215 -8.28 11.37 5.38
C GLU A 215 -9.44 12.13 4.75
N TYR A 216 -9.78 11.82 3.49
CA TYR A 216 -11.02 12.23 2.85
C TYR A 216 -11.79 11.02 2.34
N THR A 217 -13.11 11.12 2.33
CA THR A 217 -13.97 10.22 1.56
C THR A 217 -13.91 10.53 0.07
N TRP A 218 -14.36 9.60 -0.77
CA TRP A 218 -14.42 9.82 -2.22
C TRP A 218 -15.34 10.98 -2.59
N ASP A 219 -16.47 11.11 -1.90
CA ASP A 219 -17.45 12.17 -2.15
C ASP A 219 -16.85 13.54 -1.82
N GLU A 220 -16.13 13.66 -0.70
CA GLU A 220 -15.41 14.89 -0.34
C GLU A 220 -14.27 15.21 -1.31
N TRP A 221 -13.52 14.19 -1.73
CA TRP A 221 -12.41 14.35 -2.68
C TRP A 221 -12.87 14.87 -4.05
N THR A 222 -14.09 14.48 -4.47
CA THR A 222 -14.64 14.81 -5.79
C THR A 222 -15.66 15.95 -5.77
N ALA A 223 -16.06 16.43 -4.59
CA ALA A 223 -17.01 17.53 -4.43
C ALA A 223 -16.46 18.88 -4.94
N THR A 224 -15.15 19.07 -4.92
CA THR A 224 -14.49 20.30 -5.35
C THR A 224 -13.78 20.13 -6.70
N GLN A 225 -13.69 21.20 -7.50
CA GLN A 225 -12.95 21.16 -8.76
C GLN A 225 -11.46 20.87 -8.57
N THR A 226 -10.91 21.34 -7.46
CA THR A 226 -9.55 21.05 -7.02
C THR A 226 -9.65 20.13 -5.82
N PRO A 227 -9.14 18.89 -5.89
CA PRO A 227 -9.15 18.01 -4.74
C PRO A 227 -8.38 18.61 -3.57
N PRO A 228 -8.82 18.38 -2.32
CA PRO A 228 -8.18 18.96 -1.15
C PRO A 228 -6.74 18.45 -0.98
N GLU A 229 -5.89 19.24 -0.34
CA GLU A 229 -4.58 18.75 0.07
C GLU A 229 -4.73 17.77 1.24
N ARG A 230 -3.83 16.78 1.26
CA ARG A 230 -3.79 15.71 2.27
C ARG A 230 -2.51 15.80 3.09
N PHE A 231 -2.63 15.62 4.39
CA PHE A 231 -1.56 15.83 5.36
C PHE A 231 -1.23 14.57 6.17
N GLY A 232 -2.20 13.68 6.35
CA GLY A 232 -2.16 12.62 7.34
C GLY A 232 -1.53 11.31 6.84
N THR A 233 -0.98 10.55 7.78
CA THR A 233 -0.60 9.14 7.58
C THR A 233 -1.73 8.24 8.06
N ALA A 234 -2.25 7.35 7.24
CA ALA A 234 -3.36 6.49 7.66
C ALA A 234 -2.95 5.54 8.81
N LEU A 235 -1.87 4.79 8.61
CA LEU A 235 -1.37 3.81 9.57
C LEU A 235 0.13 3.96 9.79
N LYS A 236 0.53 4.22 11.03
CA LYS A 236 1.94 4.31 11.44
C LYS A 236 2.27 3.21 12.46
N VAL A 237 3.25 2.38 12.13
CA VAL A 237 3.61 1.17 12.89
C VAL A 237 5.08 1.24 13.30
N ASP A 238 5.34 1.80 14.48
CA ASP A 238 6.68 1.88 15.06
C ASP A 238 6.99 0.69 15.99
N SER A 239 5.96 0.02 16.52
CA SER A 239 6.10 -1.19 17.34
C SER A 239 6.33 -2.46 16.51
N PRO A 240 7.05 -3.47 17.04
CA PRO A 240 7.23 -4.77 16.39
C PRO A 240 6.05 -5.74 16.60
N ASP A 241 6.12 -6.89 15.94
CA ASP A 241 5.30 -8.10 16.20
C ASP A 241 3.78 -7.92 16.06
N ASN A 242 3.32 -7.08 15.13
CA ASN A 242 1.88 -6.86 14.91
C ASN A 242 1.38 -7.55 13.63
N HIS A 243 0.09 -7.88 13.63
CA HIS A 243 -0.59 -8.52 12.51
C HIS A 243 -1.72 -7.62 11.98
N PHE A 244 -1.74 -7.45 10.66
CA PHE A 244 -2.71 -6.62 9.96
C PHE A 244 -3.43 -7.46 8.90
N SER A 245 -4.76 -7.46 8.93
CA SER A 245 -5.59 -8.17 7.97
C SER A 245 -6.79 -7.36 7.49
N GLN A 246 -7.13 -7.45 6.21
CA GLN A 246 -8.35 -6.80 5.67
C GLN A 246 -8.39 -5.29 5.94
N VAL A 247 -7.26 -4.62 5.72
CA VAL A 247 -7.12 -3.17 5.92
C VAL A 247 -7.26 -2.45 4.59
N VAL A 248 -8.07 -1.41 4.56
CA VAL A 248 -8.24 -0.53 3.40
C VAL A 248 -7.78 0.87 3.76
N VAL A 249 -6.86 1.41 2.97
CA VAL A 249 -6.33 2.76 3.09
C VAL A 249 -6.59 3.53 1.81
N ALA A 250 -7.16 4.71 1.95
CA ALA A 250 -7.58 5.53 0.83
C ALA A 250 -7.35 7.01 1.11
N LEU A 251 -7.02 7.78 0.07
CA LEU A 251 -7.09 9.24 0.07
C LEU A 251 -6.42 9.89 1.28
N ALA A 252 -5.19 9.48 1.58
CA ALA A 252 -4.33 10.05 2.64
C ALA A 252 -3.07 10.69 2.04
N LYS A 253 -2.25 11.38 2.83
CA LYS A 253 -0.91 11.78 2.36
C LYS A 253 -0.02 10.56 2.18
N LYS A 254 0.13 9.80 3.25
CA LYS A 254 0.83 8.51 3.28
C LYS A 254 -0.14 7.40 3.70
N GLY A 255 0.00 6.23 3.10
CA GLY A 255 -0.85 5.10 3.47
C GLY A 255 -0.35 4.40 4.74
N ILE A 256 0.59 3.48 4.59
CA ILE A 256 1.16 2.67 5.67
C ILE A 256 2.65 3.00 5.82
N GLU A 257 3.06 3.50 6.97
CA GLU A 257 4.48 3.71 7.31
C GLU A 257 4.90 2.73 8.43
N VAL A 258 5.94 1.93 8.17
CA VAL A 258 6.39 0.87 9.09
C VAL A 258 7.85 1.09 9.49
N SER A 259 8.10 1.30 10.78
CA SER A 259 9.43 1.41 11.38
C SER A 259 9.74 0.28 12.38
N GLY A 260 8.73 -0.47 12.84
CA GLY A 260 8.90 -1.65 13.71
C GLY A 260 9.10 -2.97 12.94
N GLN A 261 9.97 -3.85 13.43
CA GLN A 261 10.30 -5.13 12.78
C GLN A 261 9.21 -6.20 12.98
N TYR A 262 9.24 -7.29 12.20
CA TYR A 262 8.38 -8.47 12.38
C TYR A 262 6.87 -8.21 12.24
N ASN A 263 6.48 -7.13 11.58
CA ASN A 263 5.09 -6.86 11.27
C ASN A 263 4.63 -7.63 10.02
N GLN A 264 3.43 -8.22 10.09
CA GLN A 264 2.85 -9.05 9.03
C GLN A 264 1.55 -8.45 8.51
N PHE A 265 1.45 -8.29 7.19
CA PHE A 265 0.34 -7.66 6.49
C PHE A 265 -0.29 -8.63 5.50
N ALA A 266 -1.61 -8.84 5.60
CA ALA A 266 -2.36 -9.73 4.72
C ALA A 266 -3.65 -9.06 4.21
N ASN A 267 -4.00 -9.25 2.93
CA ASN A 267 -5.26 -8.72 2.37
C ASN A 267 -5.40 -7.19 2.56
N ILE A 268 -4.37 -6.45 2.14
CA ILE A 268 -4.31 -4.99 2.29
C ILE A 268 -4.70 -4.33 0.98
N HIS A 269 -5.51 -3.27 1.00
CA HIS A 269 -5.76 -2.41 -0.16
C HIS A 269 -5.30 -0.99 0.13
N VAL A 270 -4.39 -0.44 -0.67
CA VAL A 270 -3.92 0.94 -0.54
C VAL A 270 -4.07 1.68 -1.86
N TRP A 271 -4.72 2.84 -1.83
CA TRP A 271 -4.92 3.67 -3.02
C TRP A 271 -5.05 5.16 -2.72
N GLY A 272 -4.92 5.98 -3.74
CA GLY A 272 -5.21 7.42 -3.68
C GLY A 272 -4.31 8.23 -2.73
N CYS A 273 -3.12 7.74 -2.38
CA CYS A 273 -2.17 8.48 -1.56
C CYS A 273 -1.43 9.55 -2.37
N SER A 274 -1.13 10.73 -1.80
CA SER A 274 -0.35 11.78 -2.51
C SER A 274 1.16 11.55 -2.46
N GLU A 275 1.64 10.79 -1.48
CA GLU A 275 3.03 10.33 -1.39
C GLU A 275 3.08 8.79 -1.48
N GLN A 276 3.88 8.13 -0.63
CA GLN A 276 3.96 6.67 -0.62
C GLN A 276 2.64 6.06 -0.12
N GLY A 277 2.13 5.07 -0.85
CA GLY A 277 1.06 4.21 -0.34
C GLY A 277 1.59 3.30 0.77
N VAL A 278 2.78 2.74 0.59
CA VAL A 278 3.45 1.92 1.61
C VAL A 278 4.91 2.34 1.71
N HIS A 279 5.39 2.62 2.91
CA HIS A 279 6.79 2.95 3.19
C HIS A 279 7.35 2.04 4.28
N LEU A 280 8.24 1.15 3.87
CA LEU A 280 8.90 0.17 4.72
C LEU A 280 10.30 0.68 5.08
N LYS A 281 10.50 1.04 6.36
CA LYS A 281 11.73 1.67 6.86
C LYS A 281 12.60 0.73 7.69
N THR A 282 12.25 -0.56 7.70
CA THR A 282 12.84 -1.58 8.57
C THR A 282 12.73 -2.98 7.96
N SER A 283 13.17 -3.97 8.72
CA SER A 283 13.41 -5.35 8.27
C SER A 283 12.40 -6.35 8.82
N PHE A 284 12.43 -7.58 8.29
CA PHE A 284 11.56 -8.68 8.72
C PHE A 284 10.08 -8.37 8.52
N LEU A 285 9.72 -7.88 7.33
CA LEU A 285 8.36 -7.47 7.00
C LEU A 285 7.77 -8.37 5.92
N SER A 286 6.48 -8.68 6.05
CA SER A 286 5.76 -9.48 5.06
C SER A 286 4.47 -8.79 4.62
N PHE A 287 4.28 -8.64 3.32
CA PHE A 287 3.04 -8.28 2.67
C PHE A 287 2.57 -9.44 1.78
N ASN A 288 1.39 -9.97 2.07
CA ASN A 288 0.79 -11.07 1.31
C ASN A 288 -0.61 -10.67 0.84
N GLN A 289 -0.94 -10.89 -0.43
CA GLN A 289 -2.25 -10.53 -0.99
C GLN A 289 -2.58 -9.04 -0.84
N ALA A 290 -1.60 -8.17 -1.12
CA ALA A 290 -1.86 -6.73 -1.19
C ALA A 290 -2.46 -6.34 -2.55
N TYR A 291 -3.35 -5.38 -2.57
CA TYR A 291 -3.78 -4.64 -3.76
C TYR A 291 -3.29 -3.19 -3.64
N ILE A 292 -2.34 -2.84 -4.49
CA ILE A 292 -1.67 -1.54 -4.53
C ILE A 292 -2.14 -0.82 -5.80
N ASP A 293 -2.96 0.22 -5.64
CA ASP A 293 -3.68 0.87 -6.73
C ASP A 293 -3.28 2.36 -6.84
N GLY A 294 -2.53 2.67 -7.90
CA GLY A 294 -2.12 4.03 -8.24
C GLY A 294 -1.15 4.68 -7.27
N VAL A 295 -0.48 3.90 -6.41
CA VAL A 295 0.45 4.38 -5.38
C VAL A 295 1.76 3.58 -5.36
N GLN A 296 2.82 4.18 -4.81
CA GLN A 296 4.14 3.54 -4.73
C GLN A 296 4.35 2.79 -3.41
N VAL A 297 5.10 1.70 -3.49
CA VAL A 297 5.74 1.02 -2.35
C VAL A 297 7.20 1.43 -2.30
N GLN A 298 7.62 2.08 -1.23
CA GLN A 298 9.02 2.40 -0.96
C GLN A 298 9.60 1.46 0.10
N ILE A 299 10.79 0.93 -0.16
CA ILE A 299 11.53 0.06 0.77
C ILE A 299 12.92 0.65 0.99
N ASP A 300 13.19 1.05 2.21
CA ASP A 300 14.50 1.56 2.62
C ASP A 300 15.39 0.38 3.04
N ASP A 301 16.66 0.36 2.59
CA ASP A 301 17.69 -0.65 2.91
C ASP A 301 17.17 -2.11 3.02
N PRO A 302 16.68 -2.73 1.92
CA PRO A 302 15.89 -3.95 2.02
C PRO A 302 16.64 -5.12 2.67
N TRP A 303 16.15 -5.55 3.84
CA TRP A 303 16.64 -6.71 4.57
C TRP A 303 15.47 -7.55 5.10
N GLN A 304 15.34 -8.80 4.63
CA GLN A 304 14.26 -9.74 5.01
C GLN A 304 12.86 -9.12 4.82
N VAL A 305 12.59 -8.64 3.60
CA VAL A 305 11.29 -8.04 3.24
C VAL A 305 10.66 -8.86 2.13
N GLU A 306 9.40 -9.24 2.28
CA GLU A 306 8.66 -9.98 1.27
C GLU A 306 7.34 -9.31 0.88
N ILE A 307 7.09 -9.24 -0.43
CA ILE A 307 5.81 -8.84 -1.03
C ILE A 307 5.41 -9.97 -1.99
N ILE A 308 4.35 -10.70 -1.65
CA ILE A 308 3.96 -11.92 -2.34
C ILE A 308 2.46 -11.94 -2.67
N ASN A 309 2.09 -12.69 -3.71
CA ASN A 309 0.70 -12.91 -4.12
C ASN A 309 -0.10 -11.60 -4.30
N SER A 310 0.56 -10.53 -4.72
CA SER A 310 0.01 -9.18 -4.67
C SER A 310 -0.35 -8.66 -6.07
N LYS A 311 -1.22 -7.66 -6.11
CA LYS A 311 -1.71 -7.02 -7.33
C LYS A 311 -1.32 -5.55 -7.32
N PHE A 312 -0.69 -5.11 -8.39
CA PHE A 312 -0.28 -3.74 -8.62
C PHE A 312 -1.01 -3.23 -9.86
N PHE A 313 -1.75 -2.13 -9.68
CA PHE A 313 -2.51 -1.50 -10.75
C PHE A 313 -2.23 0.00 -10.80
N ALA A 314 -2.15 0.56 -12.00
CA ALA A 314 -2.03 1.99 -12.23
C ALA A 314 -2.75 2.40 -13.51
N HIS A 315 -3.10 3.67 -13.58
CA HIS A 315 -3.64 4.35 -14.76
C HIS A 315 -2.81 5.63 -15.00
N LEU A 316 -1.57 5.47 -15.49
CA LEU A 316 -0.58 6.54 -15.54
C LEU A 316 0.15 6.59 -16.89
N ASP A 317 0.28 7.79 -17.46
CA ASP A 317 1.19 8.06 -18.58
C ASP A 317 2.49 8.72 -18.08
N ASP A 318 3.26 7.97 -17.27
CA ASP A 318 4.55 8.41 -16.73
C ASP A 318 5.57 7.26 -16.75
N PRO A 319 6.38 7.16 -17.82
CA PRO A 319 7.40 6.11 -17.97
C PRO A 319 8.48 6.09 -16.87
N ASP A 320 8.65 7.17 -16.10
CA ASP A 320 9.61 7.26 -15.00
C ASP A 320 9.02 6.89 -13.63
N TRP A 321 7.70 6.78 -13.54
CA TRP A 321 7.01 6.25 -12.38
C TRP A 321 7.26 4.75 -12.22
N SER A 322 7.26 4.27 -10.97
CA SER A 322 7.40 2.85 -10.67
C SER A 322 6.53 2.40 -9.51
N PHE A 323 6.05 1.15 -9.55
CA PHE A 323 5.31 0.57 -8.44
C PHE A 323 6.17 0.42 -7.19
N ILE A 324 7.40 -0.07 -7.36
CA ILE A 324 8.33 -0.32 -6.27
C ILE A 324 9.52 0.63 -6.39
N VAL A 325 9.92 1.24 -5.28
CA VAL A 325 11.11 2.07 -5.14
C VAL A 325 11.98 1.49 -4.04
N LEU A 326 13.20 1.07 -4.38
CA LEU A 326 14.19 0.70 -3.38
C LEU A 326 15.08 1.91 -3.10
N LYS A 327 15.28 2.24 -1.82
CA LYS A 327 16.03 3.42 -1.42
C LYS A 327 17.17 3.05 -0.45
N PRO A 328 18.44 3.11 -0.87
CA PRO A 328 19.56 3.02 0.05
C PRO A 328 19.64 4.30 0.90
N THR A 329 19.75 4.16 2.22
CA THR A 329 19.94 5.29 3.15
C THR A 329 21.41 5.62 3.37
N LYS A 330 22.32 4.76 2.90
CA LYS A 330 23.79 4.89 3.02
C LYS A 330 24.49 4.47 1.72
N GLN A 331 25.76 4.82 1.59
CA GLN A 331 26.58 4.35 0.48
C GLN A 331 26.94 2.88 0.67
N ASN A 332 26.99 2.14 -0.43
CA ASN A 332 27.36 0.71 -0.46
C ASN A 332 26.48 -0.17 0.45
N THR A 333 25.18 0.11 0.57
CA THR A 333 24.23 -0.73 1.29
C THR A 333 24.09 -2.09 0.60
N TYR A 334 24.06 -3.18 1.37
CA TYR A 334 23.75 -4.52 0.85
C TYR A 334 22.24 -4.74 0.75
N ILE A 335 21.80 -5.66 -0.12
CA ILE A 335 20.41 -6.11 -0.17
C ILE A 335 20.39 -7.59 0.22
N LYS A 336 19.56 -7.97 1.18
CA LYS A 336 19.46 -9.36 1.61
C LYS A 336 18.03 -9.80 1.89
N GLY A 337 17.58 -10.91 1.30
CA GLY A 337 16.28 -11.49 1.63
C GLY A 337 15.09 -10.67 1.11
N LEU A 338 15.27 -9.93 0.00
CA LEU A 338 14.17 -9.22 -0.66
C LEU A 338 13.41 -10.18 -1.57
N LYS A 339 12.12 -10.40 -1.31
CA LYS A 339 11.27 -11.26 -2.14
C LYS A 339 10.11 -10.46 -2.74
N ILE A 340 9.96 -10.51 -4.05
CA ILE A 340 8.81 -9.95 -4.78
C ILE A 340 8.32 -11.05 -5.71
N LYS A 341 7.30 -11.80 -5.29
CA LYS A 341 6.92 -13.03 -6.01
C LYS A 341 5.44 -13.16 -6.27
N ASP A 342 5.11 -13.99 -7.25
CA ASP A 342 3.74 -14.48 -7.46
C ASP A 342 2.73 -13.32 -7.65
N SER A 343 3.20 -12.18 -8.17
CA SER A 343 2.46 -10.91 -8.21
C SER A 343 2.16 -10.44 -9.64
N SER A 344 1.11 -9.65 -9.82
CA SER A 344 0.74 -9.10 -11.12
C SER A 344 0.89 -7.58 -11.14
N PHE A 345 1.54 -7.04 -12.17
CA PHE A 345 1.75 -5.62 -12.39
C PHE A 345 1.06 -5.18 -13.69
N HIS A 346 0.19 -4.18 -13.60
CA HIS A 346 -0.59 -3.71 -14.73
C HIS A 346 -0.68 -2.18 -14.75
N ASN A 347 -0.41 -1.58 -15.91
CA ASN A 347 -0.74 -0.19 -16.21
C ASN A 347 -1.57 -0.08 -17.50
N THR A 348 -2.43 0.93 -17.63
CA THR A 348 -3.31 1.04 -18.80
C THR A 348 -2.84 2.01 -19.89
N GLU A 349 -2.11 3.08 -19.55
CA GLU A 349 -1.82 4.17 -20.50
C GLU A 349 -0.52 3.95 -21.30
N SER A 350 0.60 3.77 -20.60
CA SER A 350 1.91 3.57 -21.23
C SER A 350 2.76 2.55 -20.47
N THR A 351 3.95 2.21 -21.00
CA THR A 351 4.86 1.32 -20.27
C THR A 351 5.58 2.08 -19.18
N ILE A 352 5.31 1.72 -17.92
CA ILE A 352 5.95 2.28 -16.72
C ILE A 352 6.98 1.29 -16.15
N LYS A 353 7.76 1.70 -15.14
CA LYS A 353 8.72 0.81 -14.47
C LYS A 353 8.01 -0.08 -13.44
N GLY A 354 8.40 -1.33 -13.33
CA GLY A 354 7.95 -2.16 -12.20
C GLY A 354 8.69 -1.82 -10.91
N LEU A 355 10.00 -1.64 -11.02
CA LEU A 355 10.90 -1.33 -9.90
C LEU A 355 11.92 -0.29 -10.33
N LYS A 356 12.28 0.64 -9.44
CA LYS A 356 13.43 1.55 -9.61
C LYS A 356 14.23 1.71 -8.32
N ILE A 357 15.44 2.25 -8.46
CA ILE A 357 16.30 2.62 -7.35
C ILE A 357 16.30 4.14 -7.19
N ASP A 358 16.08 4.63 -5.98
CA ASP A 358 16.25 6.03 -5.62
C ASP A 358 17.61 6.24 -4.94
N ASN A 359 18.63 6.62 -5.72
CA ASN A 359 19.99 6.89 -5.23
C ASN A 359 20.18 8.34 -4.71
N SER A 360 19.11 9.05 -4.35
CA SER A 360 19.21 10.44 -3.86
C SER A 360 20.01 10.59 -2.56
N VAL A 361 20.09 9.52 -1.74
CA VAL A 361 20.76 9.54 -0.43
C VAL A 361 21.95 8.57 -0.37
N GLY A 362 21.84 7.43 -1.03
CA GLY A 362 22.78 6.32 -0.92
C GLY A 362 23.02 5.59 -2.22
N SER A 363 23.69 4.44 -2.12
CA SER A 363 23.89 3.51 -3.22
C SER A 363 23.87 2.08 -2.71
N PHE A 364 23.38 1.14 -3.53
CA PHE A 364 23.53 -0.28 -3.23
C PHE A 364 24.88 -0.79 -3.73
N HIS A 365 25.50 -1.68 -2.97
CA HIS A 365 26.73 -2.34 -3.40
C HIS A 365 26.41 -3.33 -4.54
N PRO A 366 27.11 -3.29 -5.68
CA PRO A 366 26.74 -4.04 -6.87
C PRO A 366 26.82 -5.57 -6.70
N THR A 367 27.64 -6.06 -5.78
CA THR A 367 27.84 -7.52 -5.57
C THR A 367 27.40 -8.02 -4.20
N GLU A 368 26.86 -7.17 -3.32
CA GLU A 368 26.37 -7.60 -1.99
C GLU A 368 24.85 -7.78 -2.02
N ILE A 369 24.39 -8.61 -2.95
CA ILE A 369 22.99 -8.99 -3.13
C ILE A 369 22.87 -10.46 -2.76
N ARG A 370 22.02 -10.80 -1.79
CA ARG A 370 21.88 -12.18 -1.27
C ARG A 370 20.42 -12.54 -1.05
N ASP A 371 20.04 -13.79 -1.25
CA ASP A 371 18.70 -14.32 -0.95
C ASP A 371 17.55 -13.49 -1.56
N CYS A 372 17.77 -12.85 -2.70
CA CYS A 372 16.82 -11.98 -3.39
C CYS A 372 16.07 -12.74 -4.48
N PHE A 373 14.74 -12.77 -4.38
CA PHE A 373 13.89 -13.56 -5.26
C PHE A 373 12.78 -12.72 -5.85
N MET A 374 12.95 -12.33 -7.12
CA MET A 374 11.93 -11.62 -7.91
C MET A 374 11.45 -12.57 -9.02
N LEU A 375 10.46 -13.40 -8.68
CA LEU A 375 10.11 -14.59 -9.45
C LEU A 375 8.60 -14.66 -9.69
N ASP A 376 8.22 -15.32 -10.78
CA ASP A 376 6.81 -15.67 -11.07
C ASP A 376 5.85 -14.48 -11.06
N ASN A 377 6.35 -13.31 -11.46
CA ASN A 377 5.56 -12.10 -11.63
C ASN A 377 5.05 -11.95 -13.07
N SER A 378 3.88 -11.34 -13.24
CA SER A 378 3.30 -11.00 -14.55
C SER A 378 3.25 -9.50 -14.77
N PHE A 379 3.42 -9.07 -16.03
CA PHE A 379 3.56 -7.66 -16.39
C PHE A 379 2.72 -7.30 -17.62
N ILE A 380 1.92 -6.24 -17.52
CA ILE A 380 1.15 -5.67 -18.63
C ILE A 380 1.41 -4.16 -18.65
N ASN A 381 2.05 -3.65 -19.72
CA ASN A 381 2.54 -2.27 -19.81
C ASN A 381 3.40 -1.85 -18.60
N VAL A 382 4.18 -2.80 -18.09
CA VAL A 382 5.14 -2.56 -17.01
C VAL A 382 6.44 -3.23 -17.42
N ALA A 383 7.56 -2.51 -17.31
CA ALA A 383 8.88 -3.07 -17.57
C ALA A 383 9.15 -4.24 -16.61
N PRO A 384 9.44 -5.45 -17.11
CA PRO A 384 9.68 -6.61 -16.27
C PRO A 384 10.99 -6.44 -15.49
N PHE A 385 11.04 -7.05 -14.31
CA PHE A 385 12.25 -7.11 -13.49
C PHE A 385 12.38 -8.48 -12.84
N ALA A 386 13.61 -8.90 -12.59
CA ALA A 386 13.93 -10.20 -12.01
C ALA A 386 15.23 -10.13 -11.21
N SER A 387 15.46 -11.13 -10.34
CA SER A 387 16.78 -11.39 -9.75
C SER A 387 17.54 -12.49 -10.48
N ARG A 388 16.81 -13.32 -11.24
CA ARG A 388 17.34 -14.35 -12.12
C ARG A 388 16.56 -14.36 -13.43
N ALA A 389 17.26 -14.40 -14.56
CA ALA A 389 16.63 -14.32 -15.87
C ALA A 389 17.25 -15.31 -16.85
N ARG A 390 16.46 -15.73 -17.84
CA ARG A 390 16.86 -16.63 -18.93
C ARG A 390 16.66 -15.98 -20.29
N GLN A 391 17.61 -16.19 -21.19
CA GLN A 391 17.49 -15.82 -22.60
C GLN A 391 17.87 -16.99 -23.50
N ALA A 392 17.24 -17.05 -24.67
CA ALA A 392 17.60 -17.96 -25.75
C ALA A 392 18.00 -17.14 -26.98
N LEU A 393 19.23 -17.33 -27.45
CA LEU A 393 19.78 -16.66 -28.63
C LEU A 393 19.83 -17.67 -29.76
N ASN A 394 19.08 -17.43 -30.84
CA ASN A 394 19.15 -18.23 -32.05
C ASN A 394 19.88 -17.44 -33.14
N GLN A 395 21.08 -17.89 -33.50
CA GLN A 395 21.96 -17.18 -34.41
C GLN A 395 22.57 -18.12 -35.45
N THR A 396 23.01 -17.56 -36.57
CA THR A 396 23.57 -18.29 -37.71
C THR A 396 24.98 -17.81 -38.00
N ASN A 397 25.93 -18.74 -38.07
CA ASN A 397 27.32 -18.49 -38.45
C ASN A 397 28.01 -17.38 -37.63
N VAL A 398 27.85 -17.43 -36.31
CA VAL A 398 28.44 -16.46 -35.37
C VAL A 398 29.44 -17.14 -34.45
N GLN A 399 30.43 -16.38 -33.99
CA GLN A 399 31.39 -16.83 -32.98
C GLN A 399 31.14 -16.21 -31.60
N ILE A 400 30.49 -15.05 -31.57
CA ILE A 400 30.25 -14.25 -30.37
C ILE A 400 28.75 -14.22 -30.14
N TRP A 401 28.36 -14.62 -28.93
CA TRP A 401 26.98 -14.70 -28.49
C TRP A 401 26.82 -13.74 -27.29
N GLU A 402 26.01 -12.70 -27.43
CA GLU A 402 25.75 -11.71 -26.38
C GLU A 402 24.32 -11.86 -25.86
N ALA A 403 24.18 -12.23 -24.58
CA ALA A 403 22.92 -12.16 -23.86
C ALA A 403 22.91 -10.89 -23.00
N ASP A 404 21.89 -10.04 -23.18
CA ASP A 404 21.78 -8.72 -22.53
C ASP A 404 20.61 -8.72 -21.53
N PHE A 405 20.94 -8.64 -20.24
CA PHE A 405 19.96 -8.66 -19.15
C PHE A 405 19.71 -7.28 -18.54
N ALA A 406 20.24 -6.19 -19.11
CA ALA A 406 20.19 -4.86 -18.49
C ALA A 406 18.76 -4.36 -18.25
N SER A 407 17.81 -4.72 -19.11
CA SER A 407 16.39 -4.36 -18.94
C SER A 407 15.66 -5.17 -17.88
N LEU A 408 16.23 -6.29 -17.41
CA LEU A 408 15.60 -7.20 -16.45
C LEU A 408 16.19 -7.09 -15.04
N PHE A 409 17.45 -6.65 -14.92
CA PHE A 409 18.14 -6.52 -13.63
C PHE A 409 18.20 -5.05 -13.19
N PRO A 410 17.26 -4.59 -12.35
CA PRO A 410 17.18 -3.18 -11.95
C PRO A 410 18.34 -2.72 -11.05
N PHE A 411 19.12 -3.66 -10.51
CA PHE A 411 20.29 -3.41 -9.67
C PHE A 411 21.19 -4.64 -9.62
N GLY A 412 22.33 -4.49 -8.93
CA GLY A 412 23.31 -5.54 -8.75
C GLY A 412 24.10 -5.82 -10.03
N SER A 413 25.11 -6.67 -9.92
CA SER A 413 25.85 -7.23 -11.05
C SER A 413 25.61 -8.73 -11.10
N ILE A 414 25.55 -9.30 -12.30
CA ILE A 414 25.53 -10.76 -12.48
C ILE A 414 26.67 -11.42 -11.69
N GLN A 415 26.32 -12.36 -10.82
CA GLN A 415 27.23 -13.12 -9.96
C GLN A 415 27.43 -14.55 -10.47
N SER A 416 26.43 -15.11 -11.16
CA SER A 416 26.55 -16.44 -11.74
C SER A 416 25.85 -16.55 -13.09
N VAL A 417 26.41 -17.42 -13.94
CA VAL A 417 25.91 -17.71 -15.27
C VAL A 417 25.88 -19.22 -15.46
N THR A 418 24.74 -19.75 -15.89
CA THR A 418 24.62 -21.11 -16.41
C THR A 418 24.21 -21.03 -17.87
N TYR A 419 24.85 -21.80 -18.75
CA TYR A 419 24.49 -21.80 -20.17
C TYR A 419 24.45 -23.22 -20.74
N GLY A 420 23.60 -23.38 -21.75
CA GLY A 420 23.51 -24.58 -22.59
C GLY A 420 23.62 -24.17 -24.06
N PHE A 421 24.34 -24.96 -24.85
CA PHE A 421 24.56 -24.63 -26.26
C PHE A 421 24.26 -25.82 -27.16
N GLN A 422 23.40 -25.61 -28.16
CA GLN A 422 23.11 -26.58 -29.21
C GLN A 422 23.52 -25.99 -30.55
N ASN A 423 24.53 -26.57 -31.20
CA ASN A 423 24.92 -26.20 -32.56
C ASN A 423 24.33 -27.16 -33.60
N THR A 424 24.27 -26.70 -34.84
CA THR A 424 23.79 -27.49 -35.99
C THR A 424 24.92 -28.17 -36.78
N ALA A 425 26.18 -27.99 -36.39
CA ALA A 425 27.36 -28.37 -37.15
C ALA A 425 27.72 -29.88 -37.07
N GLY A 426 26.88 -30.71 -36.45
CA GLY A 426 27.10 -32.16 -36.30
C GLY A 426 28.30 -32.55 -35.42
N ASN A 427 29.08 -31.58 -34.94
CA ASN A 427 30.26 -31.76 -34.11
C ASN A 427 30.27 -30.71 -32.98
N PHE A 428 30.84 -31.07 -31.82
CA PHE A 428 30.97 -30.16 -30.69
C PHE A 428 31.80 -28.92 -31.04
N ALA A 429 31.37 -27.75 -30.57
CA ALA A 429 32.12 -26.51 -30.66
C ALA A 429 32.47 -26.09 -29.23
N ASN A 430 33.76 -25.90 -28.94
CA ASN A 430 34.15 -25.45 -27.61
C ASN A 430 33.57 -24.06 -27.37
N CYS A 431 33.03 -23.85 -26.18
CA CYS A 431 32.23 -22.68 -25.85
C CYS A 431 32.53 -22.29 -24.40
N GLN A 432 32.84 -21.02 -24.16
CA GLN A 432 33.14 -20.50 -22.82
C GLN A 432 32.62 -19.07 -22.63
N VAL A 433 32.30 -18.72 -21.39
CA VAL A 433 32.05 -17.32 -21.00
C VAL A 433 33.35 -16.54 -21.17
N GLN A 434 33.31 -15.50 -22.00
CA GLN A 434 34.44 -14.62 -22.25
C GLN A 434 34.46 -13.42 -21.29
N SER A 435 33.30 -12.82 -21.04
CA SER A 435 33.17 -11.67 -20.14
C SER A 435 31.75 -11.51 -19.62
N ILE A 436 31.64 -10.86 -18.46
CA ILE A 436 30.39 -10.38 -17.87
C ILE A 436 30.59 -8.89 -17.56
N THR A 437 29.83 -8.01 -18.21
CA THR A 437 29.98 -6.56 -18.06
C THR A 437 28.65 -5.88 -18.30
N ASP A 438 28.25 -4.91 -17.48
CA ASP A 438 26.99 -4.14 -17.64
C ASP A 438 25.75 -5.01 -17.86
N GLN A 439 25.60 -6.09 -17.08
CA GLN A 439 24.53 -7.10 -17.21
C GLN A 439 24.51 -7.86 -18.55
N LYS A 440 25.59 -7.79 -19.34
CA LYS A 440 25.75 -8.56 -20.57
C LYS A 440 26.69 -9.73 -20.33
N VAL A 441 26.30 -10.90 -20.82
CA VAL A 441 27.09 -12.12 -20.82
C VAL A 441 27.57 -12.38 -22.23
N LEU A 442 28.90 -12.33 -22.42
CA LEU A 442 29.54 -12.66 -23.68
C LEU A 442 30.05 -14.09 -23.65
N ILE A 443 29.55 -14.92 -24.56
CA ILE A 443 29.97 -16.31 -24.73
C ILE A 443 30.62 -16.46 -26.10
N LYS A 444 31.79 -17.09 -26.14
CA LYS A 444 32.58 -17.26 -27.37
C LYS A 444 32.77 -18.72 -27.70
N THR A 445 32.52 -19.07 -28.96
CA THR A 445 32.85 -20.38 -29.52
C THR A 445 34.22 -20.39 -30.19
N ASP A 446 34.85 -21.56 -30.30
CA ASP A 446 36.16 -21.72 -30.96
C ASP A 446 36.14 -21.40 -32.46
N ARG A 447 34.95 -21.47 -33.08
CA ARG A 447 34.69 -21.14 -34.49
C ARG A 447 33.28 -20.59 -34.66
N SER A 448 32.99 -20.02 -35.82
CA SER A 448 31.63 -19.63 -36.18
C SER A 448 30.72 -20.85 -36.28
N VAL A 449 29.55 -20.77 -35.65
CA VAL A 449 28.56 -21.84 -35.61
C VAL A 449 27.15 -21.27 -35.68
N SER A 450 26.22 -22.07 -36.19
CA SER A 450 24.79 -21.79 -36.14
C SER A 450 24.16 -22.65 -35.05
N GLY A 451 23.17 -22.12 -34.33
CA GLY A 451 22.60 -22.84 -33.19
C GLY A 451 21.76 -21.98 -32.27
N THR A 452 21.40 -22.58 -31.14
CA THR A 452 20.73 -21.90 -30.03
C THR A 452 21.58 -21.95 -28.77
N LEU A 453 21.78 -20.78 -28.16
CA LEU A 453 22.41 -20.63 -26.84
C LEU A 453 21.33 -20.25 -25.82
N TRP A 454 21.20 -21.03 -24.75
CA TRP A 454 20.40 -20.67 -23.59
C TRP A 454 21.34 -20.16 -22.50
N VAL A 455 21.05 -18.97 -21.96
CA VAL A 455 21.83 -18.35 -20.89
C VAL A 455 20.88 -18.03 -19.75
N GLU A 456 21.21 -18.49 -18.55
CA GLU A 456 20.63 -18.05 -17.29
C GLU A 456 21.66 -17.20 -16.55
N ALA A 457 21.24 -16.05 -16.04
CA ALA A 457 22.05 -15.16 -15.21
C ALA A 457 21.35 -14.89 -13.88
N ASP A 458 22.13 -14.76 -12.81
CA ASP A 458 21.63 -14.46 -11.45
C ASP A 458 22.49 -13.37 -10.80
N ILE A 459 21.83 -12.41 -10.14
CA ILE A 459 22.48 -11.32 -9.39
C ILE A 459 22.81 -11.70 -7.94
N ASN A 460 22.27 -12.82 -7.44
CA ASN A 460 22.55 -13.28 -6.09
C ASN A 460 23.98 -13.78 -5.99
N ARG A 461 24.70 -13.25 -5.00
CA ARG A 461 26.02 -13.74 -4.62
C ARG A 461 25.90 -15.19 -4.18
N LEU A 462 26.69 -16.04 -4.81
CA LEU A 462 26.99 -17.38 -4.34
C LEU A 462 28.00 -17.22 -3.19
N ASP A 463 27.59 -17.58 -1.98
CA ASP A 463 28.44 -17.60 -0.80
C ASP A 463 29.41 -18.80 -0.77
#